data_AF-A0A377DIP6-F1
#
_entry.id   AF-A0A377DIP6-F1
#
_cell.length_a   1.000
_cell.length_b   1.000
_cell.length_c   1.000
_cell.angle_alpha   90.00
_cell.angle_beta   90.00
_cell.angle_gamma   90.00
#
_symmetry.space_group_name_H-M   'P 1'
#
loop_
_entity.id
_entity.type
_entity.pdbx_description
1 polymer ?
#
loop_
_entity_poly.entity_id
_entity_poly.type
_entity_poly.pdbx_seq_one_letter_code
_entity_poly.pdbx_strand_id
1 'polypeptide(L)'
;MIVMSDTCFCEYTSHGHCGVLCEHGVDNDATLENLGKQAVVAAAAGADFIAPSAAMDGQVQAIRQALDAAGFKDTAIMSYSTKFASSFYGPFREAAGSALKGDRKKLSDEPNEPS
;
A
#
# COMPACT_ATOMS: atom_id res chain seq x y z
N MET A 1 -13.33 2.78 19.94
CA MET A 1 -12.99 3.44 18.67
C MET A 1 -12.53 2.34 17.74
N ILE A 2 -12.96 2.34 16.48
CA ILE A 2 -12.40 1.43 15.47
C ILE A 2 -11.32 2.20 14.71
N VAL A 3 -10.10 1.69 14.71
CA VAL A 3 -8.92 2.31 14.12
C VAL A 3 -8.55 1.59 12.84
N MET A 4 -8.51 2.35 11.74
CA MET A 4 -8.06 1.86 10.43
C MET A 4 -6.74 2.55 10.08
N SER A 5 -5.69 1.76 9.91
CA SER A 5 -4.38 2.29 9.50
C SER A 5 -4.27 2.26 7.98
N ASP A 6 -4.16 3.43 7.34
CA ASP A 6 -3.71 3.50 5.95
C ASP A 6 -2.32 2.84 5.85
N THR A 7 -2.15 1.97 4.86
CA THR A 7 -0.95 1.15 4.69
C THR A 7 -0.40 1.37 3.28
N CYS A 8 0.56 2.28 3.21
CA CYS A 8 1.19 2.79 1.98
C CYS A 8 2.51 3.50 2.32
N PHE A 9 3.28 3.85 1.29
CA PHE A 9 4.58 4.53 1.42
C PHE A 9 4.65 5.93 0.81
N CYS A 10 3.59 6.43 0.16
CA CYS A 10 3.66 7.71 -0.56
C CYS A 10 3.85 8.95 0.33
N GLU A 11 3.64 8.81 1.63
CA GLU A 11 3.81 9.84 2.66
C GLU A 11 5.17 9.72 3.36
N TYR A 12 5.88 8.60 3.16
CA TYR A 12 7.11 8.26 3.87
C TYR A 12 8.34 8.16 2.96
N THR A 13 8.15 8.20 1.64
CA THR A 13 9.23 8.11 0.66
C THR A 13 9.65 9.49 0.16
N SER A 14 10.95 9.68 -0.06
CA SER A 14 11.52 10.93 -0.60
C SER A 14 11.01 11.27 -2.00
N HIS A 15 10.66 10.25 -2.80
CA HIS A 15 10.14 10.39 -4.15
C HIS A 15 8.59 10.42 -4.19
N GLY A 16 7.91 10.16 -3.08
CA GLY A 16 6.45 10.22 -2.96
C GLY A 16 5.65 9.12 -3.69
N HIS A 17 6.33 8.08 -4.18
CA HIS A 17 5.65 6.91 -4.77
C HIS A 17 5.13 5.98 -3.67
N CYS A 18 4.13 5.18 -3.98
CA CYS A 18 3.46 4.29 -3.04
C CYS A 18 4.28 3.05 -2.62
N GLY A 19 5.54 2.96 -3.02
CA GLY A 19 6.34 1.75 -2.86
C GLY A 19 7.82 1.97 -3.17
N VAL A 20 8.56 0.87 -3.26
CA VAL A 20 10.00 0.86 -3.59
C VAL A 20 10.19 1.31 -5.04
N LEU A 21 11.03 2.32 -5.25
CA LEU A 21 11.32 2.84 -6.60
C LEU A 21 12.56 2.15 -7.17
N CYS A 22 12.45 1.61 -8.39
CA CYS A 22 13.52 1.02 -9.18
C CYS A 22 13.67 1.76 -10.53
N GLU A 23 14.61 1.32 -11.38
CA GLU A 23 14.90 2.00 -12.66
C GLU A 23 13.69 2.05 -13.62
N HIS A 24 12.75 1.10 -13.50
CA HIS A 24 11.63 0.92 -14.40
C HIS A 24 10.27 1.32 -13.80
N GLY A 25 10.23 1.82 -12.55
CA GLY A 25 9.00 2.26 -11.89
C GLY A 25 8.92 1.88 -10.41
N VAL A 26 7.71 1.65 -9.93
CA VAL A 26 7.48 1.12 -8.58
C VAL A 26 7.54 -0.39 -8.64
N ASP A 27 8.48 -0.98 -7.91
CA ASP A 27 8.66 -2.43 -7.81
C ASP A 27 7.53 -3.02 -6.96
N ASN A 28 6.72 -3.89 -7.57
CA ASN A 28 5.56 -4.49 -6.92
C ASN A 28 5.97 -5.35 -5.71
N ASP A 29 6.86 -6.31 -5.93
CA ASP A 29 7.17 -7.36 -4.96
C ASP A 29 7.98 -6.84 -3.77
N ALA A 30 8.95 -5.97 -4.04
CA ALA A 30 9.69 -5.28 -2.98
C ALA A 30 8.76 -4.38 -2.14
N THR A 31 7.71 -3.83 -2.76
CA THR A 31 6.69 -3.07 -2.03
C THR A 31 5.79 -3.99 -1.20
N LEU A 32 5.39 -5.16 -1.72
CA LEU A 32 4.60 -6.15 -0.97
C LEU A 32 5.28 -6.60 0.32
N GLU A 33 6.60 -6.85 0.26
CA GLU A 33 7.38 -7.25 1.44
C GLU A 33 7.29 -6.16 2.53
N ASN A 34 7.43 -4.90 2.12
CA ASN A 34 7.36 -3.77 3.05
C ASN A 34 5.93 -3.53 3.57
N LEU A 35 4.89 -3.70 2.74
CA LEU A 35 3.49 -3.60 3.17
C LEU A 35 3.18 -4.62 4.28
N GLY A 36 3.69 -5.85 4.15
CA GLY A 36 3.57 -6.88 5.20
C GLY A 36 4.22 -6.44 6.51
N LYS A 37 5.43 -5.88 6.46
CA LYS A 37 6.13 -5.35 7.66
C LYS A 37 5.34 -4.22 8.32
N GLN A 38 4.83 -3.27 7.53
CA GLN A 38 4.03 -2.16 8.03
C GLN A 38 2.72 -2.64 8.68
N ALA A 39 2.05 -3.61 8.06
CA ALA A 39 0.82 -4.19 8.59
C ALA A 39 1.03 -4.82 9.97
N VAL A 40 2.11 -5.58 10.15
CA VAL A 40 2.43 -6.23 11.43
C VAL A 40 2.66 -5.21 12.53
N VAL A 41 3.43 -4.14 12.29
CA VAL A 41 3.67 -3.12 13.32
C VAL A 41 2.43 -2.29 13.63
N ALA A 42 1.58 -2.01 12.63
CA ALA A 42 0.31 -1.32 12.84
C ALA A 42 -0.68 -2.17 13.65
N ALA A 43 -0.78 -3.47 13.37
CA ALA A 43 -1.58 -4.41 14.15
C ALA A 43 -1.06 -4.54 15.59
N ALA A 44 0.26 -4.65 15.77
CA ALA A 44 0.90 -4.69 17.09
C ALA A 44 0.65 -3.40 17.90
N ALA A 45 0.49 -2.25 17.22
CA ALA A 45 0.14 -0.97 17.83
C ALA A 45 -1.36 -0.84 18.15
N GLY A 46 -2.20 -1.82 17.78
CA GLY A 46 -3.63 -1.85 18.11
C GLY A 46 -4.57 -1.41 16.98
N ALA A 47 -4.12 -1.41 15.72
CA ALA A 47 -5.04 -1.18 14.60
C ALA A 47 -6.04 -2.34 14.45
N ASP A 48 -7.33 -2.01 14.36
CA ASP A 48 -8.39 -2.99 14.09
C ASP A 48 -8.38 -3.43 12.61
N PHE A 49 -8.06 -2.49 11.71
CA PHE A 49 -7.97 -2.72 10.27
C PHE A 49 -6.64 -2.25 9.68
N ILE A 50 -6.09 -3.07 8.80
CA ILE A 50 -5.05 -2.69 7.85
C ILE A 50 -5.73 -2.30 6.53
N ALA A 51 -5.52 -1.07 6.07
CA ALA A 51 -6.15 -0.54 4.87
C ALA A 51 -5.10 -0.29 3.76
N PRO A 52 -4.74 -1.33 2.97
CA PRO A 52 -3.74 -1.18 1.93
C PRO A 52 -4.23 -0.28 0.81
N SER A 53 -3.48 0.80 0.56
CA SER A 53 -3.82 1.81 -0.43
C SER A 53 -2.69 2.04 -1.46
N ALA A 54 -1.64 1.21 -1.44
CA ALA A 54 -0.53 1.32 -2.37
C ALA A 54 -0.89 0.95 -3.82
N ALA A 55 -1.97 0.19 -4.02
CA ALA A 55 -2.42 -0.33 -5.31
C ALA A 55 -1.39 -1.26 -5.96
N MET A 56 -0.72 -2.08 -5.14
CA MET A 56 0.16 -3.17 -5.59
C MET A 56 -0.66 -4.44 -5.81
N ASP A 57 -0.30 -5.20 -6.83
CA ASP A 57 -0.91 -6.50 -7.12
C ASP A 57 -0.54 -7.50 -6.03
N GLY A 58 -1.54 -8.22 -5.52
CA GLY A 58 -1.33 -9.19 -4.43
C GLY A 58 -1.19 -8.57 -3.02
N GLN A 59 -1.36 -7.25 -2.84
CA GLN A 59 -1.19 -6.59 -1.53
C GLN A 59 -2.01 -7.20 -0.39
N VAL A 60 -3.24 -7.64 -0.67
CA VAL A 60 -4.11 -8.28 0.34
C VAL A 60 -3.52 -9.62 0.78
N GLN A 61 -3.03 -10.43 -0.17
CA GLN A 61 -2.44 -11.73 0.12
C GLN A 61 -1.16 -11.59 0.93
N ALA A 62 -0.25 -10.70 0.51
CA ALA A 62 1.00 -10.45 1.21
C ALA A 62 0.78 -9.97 2.66
N ILE A 63 -0.13 -9.02 2.85
CA ILE A 63 -0.49 -8.51 4.18
C ILE A 63 -1.12 -9.60 5.03
N ARG A 64 -2.04 -10.40 4.47
CA ARG A 64 -2.71 -11.48 5.22
C ARG A 64 -1.70 -12.51 5.71
N GLN A 65 -0.79 -12.94 4.84
CA GLN A 65 0.27 -13.88 5.20
C GLN A 65 1.19 -13.34 6.29
N ALA A 66 1.60 -12.06 6.20
CA ALA A 66 2.45 -11.43 7.19
C ALA A 66 1.76 -11.30 8.57
N LEU A 67 0.50 -10.86 8.60
CA LEU A 67 -0.29 -10.76 9.83
C LEU A 67 -0.48 -12.14 10.48
N ASP A 68 -0.82 -13.16 9.68
CA ASP A 68 -1.05 -14.52 10.19
C ASP A 68 0.23 -15.14 10.76
N ALA A 69 1.36 -14.96 10.07
CA ALA A 69 2.67 -15.41 10.54
C ALA A 69 3.10 -14.71 11.84
N ALA A 70 2.69 -13.45 12.03
CA ALA A 70 2.95 -12.67 13.25
C ALA A 70 1.90 -12.88 14.36
N GLY A 71 0.88 -13.71 14.13
CA GLY A 71 -0.16 -14.03 15.12
C GLY A 71 -1.38 -13.09 15.15
N PHE A 72 -1.48 -12.13 14.23
CA PHE A 72 -2.56 -11.15 14.12
C PHE A 72 -3.70 -11.63 13.19
N LYS A 73 -4.22 -12.84 13.46
CA LYS A 73 -5.24 -13.49 12.61
C LYS A 73 -6.57 -12.74 12.58
N ASP A 74 -6.91 -12.08 13.69
CA ASP A 74 -8.19 -11.36 13.84
C ASP A 74 -8.14 -9.93 13.32
N THR A 75 -6.95 -9.38 13.04
CA THR A 75 -6.80 -8.05 12.44
C THR A 75 -7.38 -8.08 11.03
N ALA A 76 -8.37 -7.22 10.77
CA ALA A 76 -9.08 -7.21 9.51
C ALA A 76 -8.32 -6.46 8.41
N ILE A 77 -8.64 -6.74 7.14
CA ILE A 77 -8.08 -6.03 5.98
C ILE A 77 -9.21 -5.29 5.27
N MET A 78 -9.12 -3.96 5.22
CA MET A 78 -10.02 -3.10 4.46
C MET A 78 -9.33 -2.69 3.15
N SER A 79 -9.40 -3.57 2.14
CA SER A 79 -8.69 -3.33 0.89
C SER A 79 -9.31 -2.19 0.09
N TYR A 80 -8.48 -1.24 -0.37
CA TYR A 80 -8.84 -0.35 -1.47
C TYR A 80 -8.74 -1.13 -2.79
N SER A 81 -9.61 -2.12 -2.97
CA SER A 81 -9.61 -3.07 -4.10
C SER A 81 -9.81 -2.40 -5.45
N THR A 82 -10.45 -1.23 -5.50
CA THR A 82 -10.58 -0.42 -6.71
C THR A 82 -10.11 1.01 -6.41
N LYS A 83 -8.80 1.26 -6.56
CA LYS A 83 -8.20 2.59 -6.42
C LYS A 83 -7.81 3.13 -7.79
N PHE A 84 -8.64 4.01 -8.35
CA PHE A 84 -8.38 4.61 -9.65
C PHE A 84 -7.21 5.61 -9.60
N ALA A 85 -6.43 5.71 -10.67
CA ALA A 85 -5.46 6.79 -10.87
C ALA A 85 -6.20 8.09 -11.23
N SER A 86 -6.89 8.68 -10.25
CA SER A 86 -7.78 9.83 -10.45
C SER A 86 -7.10 11.18 -10.19
N SER A 87 -7.50 12.20 -10.94
CA SER A 87 -7.11 13.60 -10.70
C SER A 87 -7.75 14.20 -9.45
N PHE A 88 -8.76 13.56 -8.85
CA PHE A 88 -9.44 14.06 -7.64
C PHE A 88 -8.59 14.01 -6.36
N TYR A 89 -7.42 13.34 -6.37
CA TYR A 89 -6.55 13.25 -5.20
C TYR A 89 -5.66 14.48 -4.97
N GLY A 90 -5.80 15.55 -5.77
CA GLY A 90 -5.02 16.79 -5.60
C GLY A 90 -5.05 17.36 -4.17
N PRO A 91 -6.23 17.64 -3.58
CA PRO A 91 -6.33 18.16 -2.22
C PRO A 91 -5.78 17.21 -1.14
N PHE A 92 -5.93 15.90 -1.33
CA PHE A 92 -5.38 14.90 -0.41
C PHE A 92 -3.84 14.92 -0.40
N ARG A 93 -3.21 15.10 -1.57
CA ARG A 93 -1.74 15.16 -1.68
C ARG A 93 -1.14 16.34 -0.93
N GLU A 94 -1.84 17.47 -0.94
CA GLU A 94 -1.43 18.66 -0.17
C GLU A 94 -1.55 18.40 1.34
N ALA A 95 -2.67 17.83 1.79
CA ALA A 95 -2.90 17.52 3.21
C ALA A 95 -1.95 16.43 3.77
N ALA A 96 -1.63 15.42 2.95
CA ALA A 96 -0.77 14.30 3.32
C ALA A 96 0.73 14.57 3.08
N GLY A 97 1.10 15.71 2.50
CA GLY A 97 2.50 16.09 2.28
C GLY A 97 3.24 15.23 1.25
N SER A 98 2.54 14.60 0.29
CA SER A 98 3.18 13.69 -0.67
C SER A 98 4.10 14.45 -1.65
N ALA A 99 5.38 14.05 -1.71
CA ALA A 99 6.41 14.67 -2.53
C ALA A 99 6.37 14.31 -4.04
N LEU A 100 5.37 13.52 -4.47
CA LEU A 100 5.31 12.95 -5.82
C LEU A 100 5.34 14.03 -6.92
N LYS A 101 6.25 13.89 -7.89
CA LYS A 101 6.26 14.67 -9.14
C LYS A 101 6.01 13.72 -10.31
N GLY A 102 4.75 13.61 -10.75
CA GLY A 102 4.32 12.64 -11.77
C GLY A 102 2.90 12.11 -11.52
N ASP A 103 2.53 11.03 -12.20
CA ASP A 103 1.28 10.30 -11.98
C ASP A 103 1.51 8.91 -11.36
N ARG A 104 0.42 8.27 -10.92
CA ARG A 104 0.43 6.91 -10.35
C ARG A 104 -0.07 5.85 -11.34
N LYS A 105 -0.02 6.14 -12.65
CA LYS A 105 -0.61 5.24 -13.67
C LYS A 105 0.28 4.05 -14.01
N LYS A 106 1.56 4.09 -13.63
CA LYS A 106 2.53 3.06 -13.98
C LYS A 106 2.90 2.25 -12.75
N LEU A 107 2.30 1.07 -12.64
CA LEU A 107 2.98 -0.10 -12.07
C LEU A 107 3.88 -0.65 -13.18
N SER A 108 5.02 -1.23 -12.82
CA SER A 108 5.88 -1.86 -13.82
C SER A 108 5.26 -3.20 -14.24
N ASP A 109 4.56 -3.20 -15.38
CA ASP A 109 3.98 -4.39 -15.99
C ASP A 109 5.06 -5.22 -16.74
N GLU A 110 5.19 -6.50 -16.40
CA GLU A 110 5.69 -7.59 -17.26
C GLU A 110 4.69 -8.78 -17.12
N PRO A 111 4.42 -9.57 -18.18
CA PRO A 111 3.21 -9.44 -18.99
C PRO A 111 2.02 -10.34 -18.58
N ASN A 112 0.81 -9.76 -18.70
CA ASN A 112 -0.47 -10.37 -19.12
C ASN A 112 -0.68 -11.89 -18.92
N GLU A 113 -1.54 -12.26 -17.97
CA GLU A 113 -2.62 -13.23 -18.22
C GLU A 113 -3.91 -12.79 -17.49
N PRO A 114 -5.04 -12.61 -18.21
CA PRO A 114 -6.33 -12.34 -17.59
C PRO A 114 -6.99 -13.65 -17.12
N SER A 115 -7.43 -13.69 -15.87
CA SER A 115 -8.41 -14.66 -15.36
C SER A 115 -9.83 -14.12 -15.46
#